data_AF-A0A8T5THG0-F1
#
_entry.id   AF-A0A8T5THG0-F1
#
_cell.length_a   1.000
_cell.length_b   1.000
_cell.length_c   1.000
_cell.angle_alpha   90.00
_cell.angle_beta   90.00
_cell.angle_gamma   90.00
#
_symmetry.space_group_name_H-M   'P 1'
#
loop_
_entity.id
_entity.type
_entity.pdbx_description
1 polymer ?
#
loop_
_entity_poly.entity_id
_entity_poly.type
_entity_poly.pdbx_seq_one_letter_code
_entity_poly.pdbx_strand_id
1 'polypeptide(L)'
;MVIMNPKPKERPEFKSIQIDDKDGLNISYNKKEIIKNLPHIADEITKHDNMIKINSVEYEIEEVEKEEKDLSNLEELIDPSVLDFIRRCTTNKDAIEILDYLLKREEISKDLFNSYKKEIEKKDGLKNLIKRSGGFKNSGYYLRKYYFQNQDKKKKY
;
A
#
# COMPACT_ATOMS: atom_id res chain seq x y z
N MET A 1 39.85 -29.59 -3.20
CA MET A 1 39.86 -28.21 -2.67
C MET A 1 38.59 -28.06 -1.85
N VAL A 2 38.67 -28.14 -0.52
CA VAL A 2 37.48 -28.10 0.35
C VAL A 2 37.12 -26.64 0.60
N ILE A 3 35.95 -26.22 0.15
CA ILE A 3 35.43 -24.88 0.39
C ILE A 3 34.96 -24.84 1.85
N MET A 4 35.79 -24.24 2.72
CA MET A 4 35.40 -23.91 4.08
C MET A 4 34.38 -22.76 4.02
N ASN A 5 33.12 -23.07 4.32
CA ASN A 5 32.13 -22.03 4.57
C ASN A 5 32.58 -21.20 5.78
N PRO A 6 32.66 -19.85 5.68
CA PRO A 6 32.99 -19.02 6.82
C PRO A 6 31.93 -19.20 7.90
N LYS A 7 32.37 -19.41 9.15
CA LYS A 7 31.49 -19.54 10.31
C LYS A 7 30.49 -18.38 10.34
N PRO A 8 29.21 -18.61 10.69
CA PRO A 8 28.24 -17.53 10.83
C PRO A 8 28.78 -16.52 11.85
N LYS A 9 28.91 -15.25 11.46
CA LYS A 9 29.28 -14.17 12.38
C LYS A 9 28.26 -14.17 13.51
N GLU A 10 28.74 -14.33 14.74
CA GLU A 10 27.92 -14.20 15.95
C GLU A 10 27.18 -12.86 15.89
N ARG A 11 25.87 -12.90 16.17
CA ARG A 11 25.06 -11.68 16.19
C ARG A 11 25.52 -10.83 17.38
N PRO A 12 25.78 -9.53 17.20
CA PRO A 12 26.20 -8.69 18.30
C PRO A 12 25.10 -8.67 19.37
N GLU A 13 25.46 -9.07 20.59
CA GLU A 13 24.59 -8.97 21.75
C GLU A 13 24.55 -7.51 22.21
N PHE A 14 23.37 -6.90 22.15
CA PHE A 14 23.18 -5.53 22.62
C PHE A 14 22.93 -5.51 24.12
N LYS A 15 23.57 -4.60 24.85
CA LYS A 15 23.23 -4.36 26.26
C LYS A 15 21.79 -3.83 26.35
N SER A 16 21.08 -4.21 27.42
CA SER A 16 19.68 -3.81 27.67
C SER A 16 19.49 -2.30 27.48
N ILE A 17 18.60 -1.93 26.57
CA ILE A 17 18.25 -0.55 26.24
C ILE A 17 17.60 0.10 27.46
N GLN A 18 18.04 1.31 27.82
CA GLN A 18 17.39 2.12 28.85
C GLN A 18 16.34 2.99 28.18
N ILE A 19 15.07 2.71 28.49
CA ILE A 19 13.90 3.44 28.02
C ILE A 19 13.53 4.43 29.13
N ASP A 20 13.46 5.73 28.80
CA ASP A 20 12.90 6.77 29.68
C ASP A 20 11.66 7.35 29.00
N ASP A 21 10.51 7.16 29.65
CA ASP A 21 9.18 7.49 29.09
C ASP A 21 8.67 8.86 29.53
N LYS A 22 9.47 9.66 30.26
CA LYS A 22 9.00 10.91 30.88
C LYS A 22 8.63 12.02 29.88
N ASP A 23 9.27 12.06 28.71
CA ASP A 23 9.04 13.05 27.65
C ASP A 23 8.97 12.37 26.26
N GLY A 24 8.13 11.33 26.15
CA GLY A 24 8.03 10.48 24.96
C GLY A 24 9.06 9.34 24.92
N LEU A 25 8.95 8.45 23.92
CA LEU A 25 9.82 7.28 23.79
C LEU A 25 11.25 7.70 23.38
N ASN A 26 12.05 8.12 24.36
CA ASN A 26 13.46 8.46 24.15
C ASN A 26 14.32 7.22 24.34
N ILE A 27 14.82 6.67 23.22
CA ILE A 27 15.73 5.52 23.23
C ILE A 27 17.16 6.03 23.38
N SER A 28 17.73 5.84 24.57
CA SER A 28 19.16 6.09 24.79
C SER A 28 19.99 4.93 24.27
N TYR A 29 21.09 5.22 23.55
CA TYR A 29 21.98 4.20 22.99
C TYR A 29 23.45 4.46 23.29
N ASN A 30 24.25 3.40 23.39
CA ASN A 30 25.69 3.52 23.55
C ASN A 30 26.35 3.77 22.19
N LYS A 31 26.81 5.01 21.97
CA LYS A 31 27.46 5.42 20.71
C LYS A 31 28.63 4.51 20.31
N LYS A 32 29.44 4.03 21.27
CA LYS A 32 30.59 3.14 20.97
C LYS A 32 30.15 1.78 20.45
N GLU A 33 29.00 1.29 20.93
CA GLU A 33 28.44 0.00 20.54
C GLU A 33 27.83 0.04 19.14
N ILE A 34 27.11 1.11 18.80
CA ILE A 34 26.60 1.32 17.44
C ILE A 34 27.75 1.49 16.45
N ILE A 35 28.79 2.26 16.77
CA ILE A 35 29.96 2.40 15.88
C ILE A 35 30.66 1.06 15.65
N LYS A 36 30.79 0.23 16.70
CA LYS A 36 31.43 -1.09 16.60
C LYS A 36 30.61 -2.08 15.78
N ASN A 37 29.30 -2.13 16.01
CA ASN A 37 28.43 -3.18 15.48
C ASN A 37 27.71 -2.78 14.18
N LEU A 38 27.46 -1.48 13.98
CA LEU A 38 26.63 -0.90 12.90
C LEU A 38 27.26 0.41 12.35
N PRO A 39 28.49 0.36 11.79
CA PRO A 39 29.24 1.56 11.42
C PRO A 39 28.56 2.42 10.35
N HIS A 40 27.90 1.81 9.36
CA HIS A 40 27.19 2.56 8.31
C HIS A 40 25.96 3.30 8.87
N ILE A 41 25.24 2.69 9.81
CA ILE A 41 24.11 3.33 10.49
C ILE A 41 24.61 4.48 11.37
N ALA A 42 25.75 4.32 12.05
CA ALA A 42 26.37 5.40 12.82
C ALA A 42 26.73 6.60 11.92
N ASP A 43 27.24 6.34 10.73
CA ASP A 43 27.56 7.37 9.73
C ASP A 43 26.30 8.06 9.23
N GLU A 44 25.24 7.33 8.91
CA GLU A 44 23.96 7.90 8.46
C GLU A 44 23.32 8.79 9.53
N ILE A 45 23.28 8.32 10.78
CA ILE A 45 22.74 9.08 11.91
C ILE A 45 23.54 10.36 12.14
N THR A 46 24.88 10.30 12.06
CA THR A 46 25.75 11.47 12.31
C THR A 46 25.79 12.47 11.17
N LYS A 47 25.68 12.01 9.92
CA LYS A 47 25.62 12.87 8.72
C LYS A 47 24.21 13.42 8.46
N HIS A 48 23.19 12.85 9.10
CA HIS A 48 21.78 13.12 8.83
C HIS A 48 21.39 12.83 7.36
N ASP A 49 22.08 11.88 6.73
CA ASP A 49 21.77 11.43 5.38
C ASP A 49 20.51 10.54 5.41
N ASN A 50 19.64 10.69 4.41
CA ASN A 50 18.41 9.89 4.25
C ASN A 50 17.38 9.99 5.40
N MET A 51 17.32 11.13 6.11
CA MET A 51 16.30 11.34 7.14
C MET A 51 14.91 11.65 6.53
N ILE A 52 13.88 10.94 6.99
CA ILE A 52 12.47 11.26 6.70
C ILE A 52 11.89 11.95 7.93
N LYS A 53 11.32 13.16 7.75
CA LYS A 53 10.62 13.86 8.82
C LYS A 53 9.23 13.26 9.02
N ILE A 54 8.94 12.83 10.24
CA ILE A 54 7.60 12.49 10.67
C ILE A 54 6.95 13.78 11.18
N ASN A 55 5.97 14.29 10.43
CA ASN A 55 5.33 15.57 10.76
C ASN A 55 4.23 15.41 11.83
N SER A 56 3.64 14.23 11.94
CA SER A 56 2.59 13.93 12.90
C SER A 56 2.58 12.43 13.18
N VAL A 57 2.18 12.07 14.38
CA VAL A 57 1.89 10.69 14.77
C VAL A 57 0.49 10.72 15.40
N GLU A 58 -0.46 10.01 14.79
CA GLU A 58 -1.80 9.82 15.34
C GLU A 58 -1.70 8.75 16.44
N TYR A 59 -1.78 9.18 17.70
CA TYR A 59 -1.68 8.30 18.87
C TYR A 59 -3.03 7.73 19.33
N GLU A 60 -4.12 8.14 18.70
CA GLU A 60 -5.48 7.77 19.05
C GLU A 60 -6.24 7.33 17.79
N ILE A 61 -6.65 6.06 17.75
CA ILE A 61 -7.85 5.67 16.98
C ILE A 61 -9.05 6.10 17.82
N GLU A 62 -9.13 7.40 18.16
CA GLU A 62 -10.40 7.96 18.53
C GLU A 62 -11.25 7.91 17.26
N GLU A 63 -12.52 7.53 17.42
CA GLU A 63 -13.55 7.79 16.40
C GLU A 63 -13.71 9.31 16.28
N VAL A 64 -12.67 9.97 15.78
CA VAL A 64 -12.76 11.31 15.24
C VAL A 64 -13.80 11.15 14.15
N GLU A 65 -14.94 11.81 14.33
CA GLU A 65 -15.82 12.19 13.23
C GLU A 65 -14.91 12.80 12.18
N LYS A 66 -14.44 11.94 11.28
CA LYS A 66 -13.50 12.30 10.23
C LYS A 66 -14.12 13.52 9.61
N GLU A 67 -13.40 14.64 9.65
CA GLU A 67 -13.73 15.75 8.78
C GLU A 67 -14.00 15.12 7.41
N GLU A 68 -15.27 15.14 6.98
CA GLU A 68 -15.81 14.33 5.87
C GLU A 68 -15.24 14.78 4.50
N LYS A 69 -14.10 15.45 4.51
CA LYS A 69 -13.35 15.82 3.33
C LYS A 69 -12.58 14.59 2.86
N ASP A 70 -13.19 13.93 1.88
CA ASP A 70 -12.54 13.11 0.85
C ASP A 70 -12.24 11.63 1.16
N LEU A 71 -12.71 11.02 2.26
CA LEU A 71 -12.63 9.54 2.38
C LEU A 71 -13.55 8.80 1.40
N SER A 72 -14.70 9.38 1.07
CA SER A 72 -15.61 8.84 0.04
C SER A 72 -14.91 8.70 -1.32
N ASN A 73 -13.95 9.57 -1.61
CA ASN A 73 -13.17 9.48 -2.84
C ASN A 73 -12.17 8.31 -2.84
N LEU A 74 -11.75 7.82 -1.67
CA LEU A 74 -10.72 6.77 -1.53
C LEU A 74 -11.26 5.35 -1.42
N GLU A 75 -12.59 5.14 -1.41
CA GLU A 75 -13.20 3.81 -1.31
C GLU A 75 -12.65 2.84 -2.36
N GLU A 76 -12.49 3.29 -3.61
CA GLU A 76 -11.93 2.52 -4.73
C GLU A 76 -10.46 2.07 -4.53
N LEU A 77 -9.75 2.67 -3.56
CA LEU A 77 -8.38 2.32 -3.16
C LEU A 77 -8.36 1.30 -2.02
N ILE A 78 -9.28 1.44 -1.08
CA ILE A 78 -9.33 0.66 0.16
C ILE A 78 -10.07 -0.65 -0.07
N ASP A 79 -11.23 -0.57 -0.73
CA ASP A 79 -12.11 -1.70 -1.00
C ASP A 79 -12.60 -1.66 -2.47
N PRO A 80 -11.77 -2.13 -3.42
CA PRO A 80 -12.15 -2.12 -4.83
C PRO A 80 -13.32 -3.08 -5.09
N SER A 81 -14.36 -2.56 -5.76
CA SER A 81 -15.52 -3.36 -6.17
C SER A 81 -15.19 -4.34 -7.31
N VAL A 82 -16.10 -5.28 -7.59
CA VAL A 82 -16.01 -6.20 -8.75
C VAL A 82 -15.72 -5.43 -10.06
N LEU A 83 -16.42 -4.31 -10.27
CA LEU A 83 -16.25 -3.49 -11.46
C LEU A 83 -14.86 -2.85 -11.54
N ASP A 84 -14.24 -2.55 -10.40
CA ASP A 84 -12.90 -1.97 -10.34
C ASP A 84 -11.83 -2.92 -10.84
N PHE A 85 -12.01 -4.22 -10.63
CA PHE A 85 -11.17 -5.25 -11.22
C PHE A 85 -11.45 -5.40 -12.72
N ILE A 86 -12.73 -5.50 -13.12
CA ILE A 86 -13.12 -5.65 -14.54
C ILE A 86 -12.63 -4.49 -15.40
N ARG A 87 -12.62 -3.27 -14.87
CA ARG A 87 -12.12 -2.07 -15.57
C ARG A 87 -10.63 -2.12 -15.94
N ARG A 88 -9.88 -3.14 -15.50
CA ARG A 88 -8.48 -3.38 -15.86
C ARG A 88 -8.29 -4.52 -16.86
N CYS A 89 -9.33 -5.31 -17.14
CA CYS A 89 -9.27 -6.43 -18.06
C CYS A 89 -9.25 -5.94 -19.51
N THR A 90 -8.38 -6.51 -20.33
CA THR A 90 -8.27 -6.19 -21.75
C THR A 90 -9.01 -7.21 -22.62
N THR A 91 -9.13 -8.45 -22.14
CA THR A 91 -9.83 -9.53 -22.85
C THR A 91 -11.02 -10.06 -22.06
N ASN A 92 -12.01 -10.62 -22.77
CA ASN A 92 -13.16 -11.29 -22.16
C ASN A 92 -12.73 -12.44 -21.25
N LYS A 93 -11.65 -13.16 -21.61
CA LYS A 93 -11.12 -14.26 -20.83
C LYS A 93 -10.62 -13.79 -19.47
N ASP A 94 -9.83 -12.72 -19.43
CA ASP A 94 -9.33 -12.14 -18.18
C ASP A 94 -10.48 -11.71 -17.26
N ALA A 95 -11.50 -11.08 -17.83
CA ALA A 95 -12.66 -10.63 -17.07
C ALA A 95 -13.45 -11.80 -16.45
N ILE A 96 -13.59 -12.91 -17.18
CA ILE A 96 -14.25 -14.12 -16.66
C ILE A 96 -13.39 -14.79 -15.58
N GLU A 97 -12.07 -14.87 -15.75
CA GLU A 97 -11.17 -15.42 -14.72
C GLU A 97 -11.22 -14.61 -13.42
N ILE A 98 -11.27 -13.27 -13.52
CA ILE A 98 -11.46 -12.39 -12.37
C ILE A 98 -12.81 -12.65 -11.70
N LEU A 99 -13.89 -12.75 -12.47
CA LEU A 99 -15.22 -13.06 -11.93
C LEU A 99 -15.26 -14.42 -11.22
N ASP A 100 -14.61 -15.45 -11.79
CA ASP A 100 -14.51 -16.78 -11.19
C ASP A 100 -13.70 -16.73 -9.88
N TYR A 101 -12.63 -15.94 -9.84
CA TYR A 101 -11.83 -15.72 -8.63
C TYR A 101 -12.65 -15.06 -7.52
N LEU A 102 -13.41 -14.01 -7.84
CA LEU A 102 -14.26 -13.31 -6.89
C LEU A 102 -15.42 -14.19 -6.39
N LEU A 103 -15.98 -15.04 -7.26
CA LEU A 103 -17.02 -16.00 -6.88
C LEU A 103 -16.50 -17.05 -5.90
N LYS A 104 -15.27 -17.56 -6.11
CA LYS A 104 -14.62 -18.53 -5.19
C LYS A 104 -14.35 -17.94 -3.81
N ARG A 105 -14.17 -16.61 -3.73
CA ARG A 105 -13.96 -15.87 -2.47
C ARG A 105 -15.26 -15.39 -1.84
N GLU A 106 -16.41 -15.71 -2.46
CA GLU A 106 -17.73 -15.26 -2.01
C GLU A 106 -17.89 -13.72 -2.00
N GLU A 107 -17.05 -13.00 -2.77
CA GLU A 107 -17.11 -11.53 -2.91
C GLU A 107 -18.16 -11.09 -3.95
N ILE A 108 -18.72 -12.04 -4.70
CA ILE A 108 -19.83 -11.82 -5.64
C ILE A 108 -20.82 -12.98 -5.55
N SER A 109 -22.12 -12.68 -5.63
CA SER A 109 -23.14 -13.73 -5.68
C SER A 109 -23.12 -14.47 -7.03
N LYS A 110 -23.57 -15.73 -7.02
CA LYS A 110 -23.65 -16.56 -8.23
C LYS A 110 -24.54 -15.95 -9.31
N ASP A 111 -25.60 -15.24 -8.91
CA ASP A 111 -26.51 -14.58 -9.85
C ASP A 111 -25.87 -13.38 -10.54
N LEU A 112 -25.13 -12.56 -9.78
CA LEU A 112 -24.34 -11.46 -10.32
C LEU A 112 -23.19 -11.96 -11.21
N PHE A 113 -22.52 -13.03 -10.81
CA PHE A 113 -21.51 -13.68 -11.65
C PHE A 113 -22.09 -14.07 -13.02
N ASN A 114 -23.23 -14.77 -13.02
CA ASN A 114 -23.87 -15.23 -14.26
C ASN A 114 -24.36 -14.07 -15.13
N SER A 115 -24.84 -12.97 -14.53
CA SER A 115 -25.30 -11.80 -15.26
C SER A 115 -24.12 -11.09 -15.95
N TYR A 116 -23.02 -10.85 -15.25
CA TYR A 116 -21.82 -10.25 -15.83
C TYR A 116 -21.18 -11.15 -16.88
N LYS A 117 -21.10 -12.46 -16.65
CA LYS A 117 -20.57 -13.42 -17.62
C LYS A 117 -21.35 -13.35 -18.94
N LYS A 118 -22.68 -13.42 -18.88
CA LYS A 118 -23.54 -13.27 -20.06
C LYS A 118 -23.39 -11.92 -20.75
N GLU A 119 -23.15 -10.85 -20.00
CA GLU A 119 -22.91 -9.52 -20.58
C GLU A 119 -21.56 -9.45 -21.30
N ILE A 120 -20.49 -9.96 -20.70
CA ILE A 120 -19.13 -9.97 -21.25
C ILE A 120 -19.03 -10.83 -22.51
N GLU A 121 -19.74 -11.96 -22.56
CA GLU A 121 -19.76 -12.88 -23.70
C GLU A 121 -20.45 -12.29 -24.95
N LYS A 122 -21.25 -11.21 -24.80
CA LYS A 122 -21.83 -10.50 -25.94
C LYS A 122 -20.76 -9.77 -26.75
N LYS A 123 -21.09 -9.46 -28.01
CA LYS A 123 -20.23 -8.65 -28.88
C LYS A 123 -19.95 -7.28 -28.24
N ASP A 124 -18.66 -6.97 -28.07
CA ASP A 124 -18.15 -5.77 -27.38
C ASP A 124 -18.69 -5.60 -25.94
N GLY A 125 -19.16 -6.68 -25.31
CA GLY A 125 -19.77 -6.68 -23.98
C GLY A 125 -18.86 -6.10 -22.90
N LEU A 126 -17.61 -6.59 -22.84
CA LEU A 126 -16.60 -6.09 -21.90
C LEU A 126 -16.34 -4.58 -22.07
N LYS A 127 -16.15 -4.11 -23.31
CA LYS A 127 -15.91 -2.68 -23.59
C LYS A 127 -17.08 -1.81 -23.15
N ASN A 128 -18.30 -2.26 -23.41
CA ASN A 128 -19.52 -1.55 -23.02
C ASN A 128 -19.67 -1.49 -21.50
N LEU A 129 -19.41 -2.61 -20.81
CA LEU A 129 -19.43 -2.69 -19.36
C LEU A 129 -18.40 -1.72 -18.76
N ILE A 130 -17.14 -1.76 -19.22
CA ILE A 130 -16.07 -0.86 -18.77
C ILE A 130 -16.45 0.61 -19.01
N LYS A 131 -17.00 0.94 -20.18
CA LYS A 131 -17.40 2.31 -20.51
C LYS A 131 -18.50 2.82 -19.57
N ARG A 132 -19.50 1.99 -19.25
CA ARG A 132 -20.57 2.33 -18.31
C ARG A 132 -20.06 2.48 -16.87
N SER A 133 -19.05 1.71 -16.49
CA SER A 133 -18.47 1.71 -15.14
C SER A 133 -17.41 2.80 -14.92
N GLY A 134 -17.30 3.80 -15.79
CA GLY A 134 -16.34 4.91 -15.64
C GLY A 134 -15.01 4.73 -16.40
N GLY A 135 -15.00 3.87 -17.41
CA GLY A 135 -13.89 3.72 -18.35
C GLY A 135 -12.74 2.82 -17.86
N PHE A 136 -11.81 2.56 -18.78
CA PHE A 136 -10.70 1.63 -18.56
C PHE A 136 -9.63 2.24 -17.65
N LYS A 137 -9.21 1.47 -16.63
CA LYS A 137 -8.16 1.86 -15.67
C LYS A 137 -6.79 1.50 -16.20
N ASN A 138 -6.23 2.39 -17.02
CA ASN A 138 -4.84 2.29 -17.49
C ASN A 138 -3.83 2.20 -16.34
N SER A 139 -2.65 1.66 -16.62
CA SER A 139 -1.52 1.67 -15.67
C SER A 139 -1.31 3.07 -15.06
N GLY A 140 -1.09 3.13 -13.75
CA GLY A 140 -0.98 4.39 -13.00
C GLY A 140 -2.30 5.15 -12.79
N TYR A 141 -3.47 4.55 -13.04
CA TYR A 141 -4.78 5.20 -12.85
C TYR A 141 -4.92 5.83 -11.46
N TYR A 142 -4.65 5.06 -10.41
CA TYR A 142 -4.76 5.54 -9.03
C TYR A 142 -3.76 6.65 -8.69
N LEU A 143 -2.54 6.57 -9.23
CA LEU A 143 -1.54 7.62 -9.07
C LEU A 143 -2.01 8.95 -9.69
N ARG A 144 -2.56 8.89 -10.91
CA ARG A 144 -3.13 10.06 -11.57
C ARG A 144 -4.38 10.60 -10.89
N LYS A 145 -5.24 9.71 -10.40
CA LYS A 145 -6.51 10.10 -9.77
C LYS A 145 -6.31 10.69 -8.38
N TYR A 146 -5.43 10.10 -7.56
CA TYR A 146 -5.33 10.44 -6.14
C TYR A 146 -4.04 11.14 -5.74
N TYR A 147 -2.89 10.82 -6.35
CA TYR A 147 -1.61 11.40 -5.91
C TYR A 147 -1.32 12.73 -6.61
N PHE A 148 -1.45 12.80 -7.94
CA PHE A 148 -1.11 14.03 -8.67
C PHE A 148 -2.18 15.13 -8.51
N GLN A 149 -3.47 14.78 -8.44
CA GLN A 149 -4.54 15.76 -8.23
C GLN A 149 -4.44 16.48 -6.88
N ASN A 150 -3.95 15.79 -5.85
CA ASN A 150 -3.78 16.36 -4.52
C ASN A 150 -2.55 17.29 -4.41
N GLN A 151 -1.53 17.09 -5.25
CA GLN A 151 -0.35 17.97 -5.34
C GLN A 151 -0.70 19.33 -5.95
N ASP A 152 -1.54 19.35 -7.00
CA ASP A 152 -1.96 20.59 -7.65
C ASP A 152 -2.89 21.43 -6.77
N LYS A 153 -3.71 20.79 -5.92
CA LYS A 153 -4.52 21.49 -4.90
C LYS A 153 -3.66 22.11 -3.80
N LYS A 154 -2.55 21.47 -3.40
CA LYS A 154 -1.62 21.97 -2.37
C LYS A 154 -0.75 23.13 -2.82
N LYS A 155 -0.51 23.31 -4.13
CA LYS A 155 0.26 24.45 -4.68
C LYS A 155 -0.55 25.74 -4.85
N LYS A 156 -1.85 25.71 -4.52
CA LYS A 156 -2.78 26.83 -4.77
C LYS A 156 -3.02 27.72 -3.54
N TYR A 157 -2.28 27.49 -2.46
CA TYR A 157 -2.30 28.26 -1.22
C TYR A 157 -0.87 28.65 -0.83
#